data_AF-A0A4Q4UTI1-F1
#
_entry.id   AF-A0A4Q4UTI1-F1
#
_cell.length_a   1.000
_cell.length_b   1.000
_cell.length_c   1.000
_cell.angle_alpha   90.00
_cell.angle_beta   90.00
_cell.angle_gamma   90.00
#
_symmetry.space_group_name_H-M   'P 1'
#
loop_
_entity.id
_entity.type
_entity.pdbx_description
1 polymer ?
#
loop_
_entity_poly.entity_id
_entity_poly.type
_entity_poly.pdbx_seq_one_letter_code
_entity_poly.pdbx_strand_id
1 'polypeptide(L)'
;MMYEGDAINQGYPNSSVTRYYNFDVARARLSPDGFEKEMIVINGQFPGPLIEANWGDWISVNVTNSVRDPEEGTATHWHAFLQQETPLYDGVQSVQQCPIAPGSSFTYTFRADHVGTSFYRSHYFAQIAGGASAPIVINGPQHQDFDYDIGPPILGLASQGNISYPFLSAGPGEWDGTIVNPENPLRRDTHILQPGDHLVTQFQADNPGIWPYHCHIAWHVSSGFYVNIMERPDDLLHRPKIPQVVDEACRDWNEWSRHNIVTQIGSGVKAKAKSRIRMMRQEQVGEQFHW
;
A
#
# COMPACT_ATOMS: atom_id res chain seq x y z
N MET A 1 -27.46 -12.69 -2.19
CA MET A 1 -27.47 -13.33 -0.86
C MET A 1 -27.20 -12.22 0.14
N MET A 2 -28.13 -11.98 1.06
CA MET A 2 -27.84 -11.13 2.21
C MET A 2 -26.98 -11.96 3.16
N TYR A 3 -25.78 -11.48 3.46
CA TYR A 3 -24.91 -12.08 4.46
C TYR A 3 -25.41 -11.60 5.83
N GLU A 4 -25.83 -12.53 6.70
CA GLU A 4 -26.13 -12.25 8.10
C GLU A 4 -24.85 -12.48 8.92
N GLY A 5 -24.24 -11.40 9.44
CA GLY A 5 -23.10 -11.50 10.36
C GLY A 5 -22.21 -10.25 10.40
N ASP A 6 -21.73 -9.91 11.59
CA ASP A 6 -20.73 -8.87 11.83
C ASP A 6 -19.40 -9.22 11.12
N ALA A 7 -19.07 -8.48 10.06
CA ALA A 7 -17.86 -8.66 9.24
C ALA A 7 -16.54 -8.56 10.02
N ILE A 8 -16.58 -8.04 11.25
CA ILE A 8 -15.41 -7.87 12.14
C ILE A 8 -14.92 -9.17 12.79
N ASN A 9 -15.75 -10.23 12.87
CA ASN A 9 -15.43 -11.48 13.59
C ASN A 9 -15.59 -12.76 12.76
N GLN A 10 -16.07 -12.68 11.52
CA GLN A 10 -16.20 -13.83 10.62
C GLN A 10 -15.13 -13.77 9.54
N GLY A 11 -14.48 -14.91 9.29
CA GLY A 11 -13.60 -15.07 8.12
C GLY A 11 -14.39 -14.82 6.84
N TYR A 12 -13.77 -14.13 5.88
CA TYR A 12 -14.40 -13.82 4.60
C TYR A 12 -14.81 -15.11 3.84
N PRO A 13 -15.89 -15.07 3.04
CA PRO A 13 -16.33 -16.24 2.29
C PRO A 13 -15.33 -16.58 1.18
N ASN A 14 -15.13 -17.87 0.90
CA ASN A 14 -14.27 -18.29 -0.21
C ASN A 14 -15.08 -18.23 -1.53
N SER A 15 -15.02 -17.10 -2.22
CA SER A 15 -15.62 -16.95 -3.55
C SER A 15 -14.70 -17.57 -4.62
N SER A 16 -15.30 -18.25 -5.60
CA SER A 16 -14.58 -18.73 -6.79
C SER A 16 -14.55 -17.70 -7.93
N VAL A 17 -15.04 -16.48 -7.69
CA VAL A 17 -15.13 -15.42 -8.70
C VAL A 17 -13.85 -14.59 -8.68
N THR A 18 -13.25 -14.41 -9.86
CA THR A 18 -12.15 -13.47 -10.07
C THR A 18 -12.62 -12.29 -10.92
N ARG A 19 -12.41 -11.08 -10.43
CA ARG A 19 -12.64 -9.82 -11.14
C ARG A 19 -11.34 -9.37 -11.79
N TYR A 20 -11.39 -9.10 -13.09
CA TYR A 20 -10.21 -8.73 -13.87
C TYR A 20 -10.27 -7.26 -14.30
N TYR A 21 -9.16 -6.55 -14.12
CA TYR A 21 -9.01 -5.15 -14.50
C TYR A 21 -7.71 -4.94 -15.27
N ASN A 22 -7.72 -4.00 -16.22
CA ASN A 22 -6.53 -3.57 -16.95
C ASN A 22 -6.35 -2.07 -16.75
N PHE A 23 -5.20 -1.68 -16.20
CA PHE A 23 -4.82 -0.31 -15.91
C PHE A 23 -3.63 0.09 -16.78
N ASP A 24 -3.78 1.22 -17.46
CA ASP A 24 -2.69 1.91 -18.14
C ASP A 24 -2.37 3.18 -17.37
N VAL A 25 -1.19 3.24 -16.77
CA VAL A 25 -0.71 4.42 -16.03
C VAL A 25 0.06 5.28 -17.01
N ALA A 26 -0.46 6.47 -17.32
CA ALA A 26 0.12 7.35 -18.32
C ALA A 26 -0.02 8.82 -17.90
N ARG A 27 0.76 9.69 -18.55
CA ARG A 27 0.54 11.14 -18.46
C ARG A 27 -0.63 11.55 -19.34
N ALA A 28 -1.49 12.40 -18.83
CA ALA A 28 -2.56 13.03 -19.59
C ALA A 28 -2.72 14.49 -19.17
N ARG A 29 -3.13 15.34 -20.11
CA ARG A 29 -3.57 16.70 -19.80
C ARG A 29 -5.06 16.69 -19.51
N LEU A 30 -5.43 17.07 -18.31
CA LEU A 30 -6.81 17.11 -17.84
C LEU A 30 -7.04 18.40 -17.07
N SER A 31 -8.31 18.77 -16.92
CA SER A 31 -8.73 19.98 -16.21
C SER A 31 -9.80 19.70 -15.13
N PRO A 32 -9.53 18.87 -14.09
CA PRO A 32 -10.55 18.50 -13.11
C PRO A 32 -11.11 19.69 -12.33
N ASP A 33 -10.31 20.73 -12.14
CA ASP A 33 -10.66 22.00 -11.47
C ASP A 33 -10.94 23.15 -12.47
N GLY A 34 -11.04 22.83 -13.77
CA GLY A 34 -11.22 23.81 -14.84
C GLY A 34 -9.93 24.38 -15.43
N PHE A 35 -8.75 24.04 -14.89
CA PHE A 35 -7.45 24.46 -15.44
C PHE A 35 -6.67 23.26 -15.98
N GLU A 36 -6.17 23.38 -17.21
CA GLU A 36 -5.40 22.30 -17.83
C GLU A 36 -4.07 22.11 -17.09
N LYS A 37 -3.87 20.90 -16.60
CA LYS A 37 -2.65 20.47 -15.94
C LYS A 37 -2.21 19.11 -16.48
N GLU A 38 -0.90 18.92 -16.54
CA GLU A 38 -0.34 17.60 -16.76
C GLU A 38 -0.47 16.75 -15.49
N MET A 39 -1.10 15.59 -15.66
CA MET A 39 -1.47 14.66 -14.60
C MET A 39 -0.95 13.28 -14.94
N ILE A 40 -0.70 12.45 -13.92
CA ILE A 40 -0.46 11.02 -14.10
C ILE A 40 -1.76 10.34 -13.70
N VAL A 41 -2.38 9.65 -14.64
CA VAL A 41 -3.71 9.09 -14.49
C VAL A 41 -3.76 7.63 -14.93
N ILE A 42 -4.85 6.98 -14.55
CA ILE A 42 -5.09 5.57 -14.82
C ILE A 42 -6.21 5.48 -15.84
N ASN A 43 -5.95 4.85 -16.98
CA ASN A 43 -6.86 4.77 -18.12
C ASN A 43 -7.32 6.14 -18.65
N GLY A 44 -6.43 7.14 -18.62
CA GLY A 44 -6.67 8.46 -19.21
C GLY A 44 -7.74 9.32 -18.51
N GLN A 45 -8.16 8.95 -17.30
CA GLN A 45 -9.22 9.65 -16.57
C GLN A 45 -8.85 9.95 -15.11
N PHE A 46 -9.50 10.98 -14.56
CA PHE A 46 -9.43 11.33 -13.15
C PHE A 46 -10.84 11.52 -12.57
N PRO A 47 -11.19 10.86 -11.44
CA PRO A 47 -10.46 9.77 -10.79
C PRO A 47 -10.23 8.59 -11.74
N GLY A 48 -9.33 7.68 -11.38
CA GLY A 48 -9.14 6.42 -12.12
C GLY A 48 -10.41 5.53 -12.14
N PRO A 49 -10.36 4.39 -12.84
CA PRO A 49 -11.49 3.46 -12.90
C PRO A 49 -11.86 2.87 -11.53
N LEU A 50 -13.16 2.74 -11.25
CA LEU A 50 -13.64 2.05 -10.05
C LEU A 50 -13.30 0.56 -10.10
N ILE A 51 -12.75 0.04 -9.00
CA ILE A 51 -12.75 -1.41 -8.73
C ILE A 51 -13.99 -1.72 -7.90
N GLU A 52 -14.78 -2.69 -8.36
CA GLU A 52 -15.99 -3.14 -7.67
C GLU A 52 -16.00 -4.66 -7.59
N ALA A 53 -16.03 -5.20 -6.38
CA ALA A 53 -16.04 -6.64 -6.14
C ALA A 53 -16.97 -7.00 -4.98
N ASN A 54 -17.26 -8.29 -4.81
CA ASN A 54 -17.96 -8.77 -3.62
C ASN A 54 -16.95 -9.28 -2.58
N TRP A 55 -17.36 -9.29 -1.32
CA TRP A 55 -16.58 -9.86 -0.23
C TRP A 55 -16.18 -11.30 -0.56
N GLY A 56 -14.87 -11.59 -0.47
CA GLY A 56 -14.30 -12.89 -0.78
C GLY A 56 -13.89 -13.12 -2.24
N ASP A 57 -14.29 -12.25 -3.19
CA ASP A 57 -13.85 -12.33 -4.59
C ASP A 57 -12.32 -12.16 -4.70
N TRP A 58 -11.72 -12.78 -5.72
CA TRP A 58 -10.36 -12.49 -6.13
C TRP A 58 -10.34 -11.27 -7.04
N ILE A 59 -9.38 -10.37 -6.84
CA ILE A 59 -9.17 -9.19 -7.68
C ILE A 59 -7.83 -9.38 -8.39
N SER A 60 -7.85 -9.35 -9.72
CA SER A 60 -6.67 -9.45 -10.56
C SER A 60 -6.55 -8.19 -11.43
N VAL A 61 -5.53 -7.38 -11.16
CA VAL A 61 -5.31 -6.10 -11.87
C VAL A 61 -3.99 -6.15 -12.63
N ASN A 62 -4.05 -6.09 -13.96
CA ASN A 62 -2.87 -5.93 -14.78
C ASN A 62 -2.56 -4.44 -14.97
N VAL A 63 -1.45 -3.97 -14.42
CA VAL A 63 -1.01 -2.58 -14.47
C VAL A 63 0.13 -2.45 -15.44
N THR A 64 -0.06 -1.64 -16.48
CA THR A 64 0.95 -1.30 -17.48
C THR A 64 1.48 0.11 -17.21
N ASN A 65 2.80 0.27 -17.19
CA ASN A 65 3.45 1.56 -17.03
C ASN A 65 3.73 2.20 -18.40
N SER A 66 2.91 3.16 -18.80
CA SER A 66 3.06 3.96 -20.03
C SER A 66 3.53 5.40 -19.74
N VAL A 67 4.08 5.66 -18.55
CA VAL A 67 4.56 6.98 -18.14
C VAL A 67 5.83 7.35 -18.94
N ARG A 68 5.70 8.36 -19.82
CA ARG A 68 6.79 8.85 -20.69
C ARG A 68 6.95 10.36 -20.60
N ASP A 69 8.16 10.83 -20.84
CA ASP A 69 8.53 12.25 -20.92
C ASP A 69 8.25 13.06 -19.63
N PRO A 70 9.03 12.85 -18.53
CA PRO A 70 10.13 11.90 -18.38
C PRO A 70 9.66 10.49 -17.98
N GLU A 71 10.43 9.47 -18.35
CA GLU A 71 10.15 8.10 -17.91
C GLU A 71 10.28 7.97 -16.38
N GLU A 72 9.29 7.35 -15.74
CA GLU A 72 9.28 7.11 -14.29
C GLU A 72 8.75 5.71 -13.98
N GLY A 73 9.25 5.09 -12.92
CA GLY A 73 8.65 3.86 -12.40
C GLY A 73 7.22 4.08 -11.91
N THR A 74 6.48 3.00 -11.72
CA THR A 74 5.18 3.06 -11.05
C THR A 74 4.95 1.81 -10.20
N ALA A 75 4.01 1.89 -9.27
CA ALA A 75 3.53 0.75 -8.47
C ALA A 75 2.14 1.10 -7.98
N THR A 76 1.28 0.12 -7.71
CA THR A 76 -0.10 0.38 -7.27
C THR A 76 -0.35 -0.28 -5.93
N HIS A 77 -0.74 0.52 -4.95
CA HIS A 77 -1.08 0.07 -3.60
C HIS A 77 -2.58 0.14 -3.36
N TRP A 78 -3.09 -0.82 -2.59
CA TRP A 78 -4.50 -1.12 -2.43
C TRP A 78 -4.89 -0.90 -0.97
N HIS A 79 -5.72 0.09 -0.67
CA HIS A 79 -6.09 0.35 0.73
C HIS A 79 -7.19 -0.60 1.19
N ALA A 80 -7.22 -0.87 2.51
CA ALA A 80 -8.17 -1.72 3.22
C ALA A 80 -7.98 -3.25 3.08
N PHE A 81 -6.95 -3.72 2.38
CA PHE A 81 -6.65 -5.15 2.29
C PHE A 81 -5.43 -5.49 3.15
N LEU A 82 -5.49 -6.56 3.94
CA LEU A 82 -4.36 -6.95 4.80
C LEU A 82 -3.28 -7.71 4.02
N GLN A 83 -3.63 -8.23 2.85
CA GLN A 83 -2.75 -9.02 2.00
C GLN A 83 -2.06 -10.18 2.72
N GLN A 84 -2.72 -10.84 3.65
CA GLN A 84 -2.12 -11.94 4.42
C GLN A 84 -1.67 -13.12 3.52
N GLU A 85 -2.46 -13.44 2.50
CA GLU A 85 -2.13 -14.52 1.55
C GLU A 85 -1.19 -14.05 0.43
N THR A 86 -1.20 -12.76 0.12
CA THR A 86 -0.65 -12.17 -1.10
C THR A 86 0.25 -10.95 -0.86
N PRO A 87 1.11 -10.89 0.19
CA PRO A 87 1.83 -9.66 0.55
C PRO A 87 2.87 -9.21 -0.48
N LEU A 88 3.21 -10.04 -1.48
CA LEU A 88 4.05 -9.62 -2.61
C LEU A 88 3.30 -8.79 -3.66
N TYR A 89 1.98 -8.64 -3.50
CA TYR A 89 1.11 -7.87 -4.38
C TYR A 89 0.65 -6.57 -3.71
N ASP A 90 1.41 -6.09 -2.72
CA ASP A 90 1.05 -4.93 -1.89
C ASP A 90 1.30 -3.60 -2.61
N GLY A 91 2.17 -3.62 -3.62
CA GLY A 91 2.54 -2.41 -4.36
C GLY A 91 3.54 -1.52 -3.64
N VAL A 92 4.00 -1.90 -2.44
CA VAL A 92 5.04 -1.16 -1.73
C VAL A 92 6.40 -1.51 -2.33
N GLN A 93 6.88 -0.54 -3.10
CA GLN A 93 8.14 -0.64 -3.84
C GLN A 93 9.37 -0.80 -2.92
N SER A 94 10.38 -1.50 -3.41
CA SER A 94 11.67 -1.74 -2.75
C SER A 94 11.60 -2.52 -1.44
N VAL A 95 10.41 -2.99 -1.05
CA VAL A 95 10.20 -3.86 0.12
C VAL A 95 9.60 -5.18 -0.34
N GLN A 96 8.38 -5.18 -0.88
CA GLN A 96 7.71 -6.40 -1.34
C GLN A 96 7.86 -6.65 -2.84
N GLN A 97 8.02 -5.58 -3.64
CA GLN A 97 8.25 -5.69 -5.08
C GLN A 97 9.14 -4.56 -5.61
N CYS A 98 9.74 -4.75 -6.79
CA CYS A 98 10.39 -3.65 -7.51
C CYS A 98 9.35 -2.77 -8.23
N PRO A 99 9.66 -1.48 -8.49
CA PRO A 99 8.80 -0.66 -9.32
C PRO A 99 8.60 -1.27 -10.71
N ILE A 100 7.41 -1.09 -11.28
CA ILE A 100 7.10 -1.45 -12.66
C ILE A 100 7.88 -0.48 -13.56
N ALA A 101 8.83 -1.00 -14.32
CA ALA A 101 9.63 -0.19 -15.24
C ALA A 101 8.77 0.41 -16.36
N PRO A 102 9.13 1.59 -16.91
CA PRO A 102 8.49 2.15 -18.10
C PRO A 102 8.40 1.13 -19.23
N GLY A 103 7.21 1.00 -19.82
CA GLY A 103 6.91 0.04 -20.88
C GLY A 103 6.64 -1.40 -20.41
N SER A 104 6.75 -1.68 -19.10
CA SER A 104 6.50 -3.01 -18.53
C SER A 104 5.13 -3.10 -17.87
N SER A 105 4.67 -4.32 -17.60
CA SER A 105 3.40 -4.59 -16.92
C SER A 105 3.60 -5.50 -15.72
N PHE A 106 2.73 -5.38 -14.73
CA PHE A 106 2.70 -6.23 -13.55
C PHE A 106 1.25 -6.56 -13.19
N THR A 107 0.97 -7.85 -13.00
CA THR A 107 -0.36 -8.31 -12.56
C THR A 107 -0.38 -8.53 -11.07
N TYR A 108 -1.20 -7.74 -10.37
CA TYR A 108 -1.53 -7.89 -8.97
C TYR A 108 -2.66 -8.89 -8.81
N THR A 109 -2.56 -9.77 -7.82
CA THR A 109 -3.65 -10.67 -7.45
C THR A 109 -3.78 -10.73 -5.95
N PHE A 110 -4.94 -10.35 -5.43
CA PHE A 110 -5.24 -10.36 -4.00
C PHE A 110 -6.72 -10.63 -3.78
N ARG A 111 -7.07 -11.04 -2.56
CA ARG A 111 -8.45 -11.34 -2.19
C ARG A 111 -9.12 -10.12 -1.56
N ALA A 112 -10.40 -9.92 -1.87
CA ALA A 112 -11.25 -8.94 -1.21
C ALA A 112 -11.62 -9.40 0.21
N ASP A 113 -10.68 -9.28 1.15
CA ASP A 113 -10.80 -9.77 2.53
C ASP A 113 -11.62 -8.82 3.45
N HIS A 114 -11.68 -7.53 3.13
CA HIS A 114 -12.46 -6.52 3.86
C HIS A 114 -13.61 -5.97 3.03
N VAL A 115 -14.70 -5.63 3.73
CA VAL A 115 -15.91 -5.04 3.14
C VAL A 115 -15.92 -3.53 3.28
N GLY A 116 -16.65 -2.88 2.39
CA GLY A 116 -16.86 -1.45 2.40
C GLY A 116 -16.02 -0.75 1.35
N THR A 117 -15.87 0.55 1.56
CA THR A 117 -15.42 1.47 0.54
C THR A 117 -14.04 2.03 0.90
N SER A 118 -13.12 1.93 -0.06
CA SER A 118 -11.70 2.25 0.07
C SER A 118 -11.19 2.90 -1.22
N PHE A 119 -9.88 2.96 -1.41
CA PHE A 119 -9.26 3.49 -2.62
C PHE A 119 -7.96 2.73 -2.95
N TYR A 120 -7.45 2.96 -4.14
CA TYR A 120 -6.11 2.57 -4.54
C TYR A 120 -5.38 3.77 -5.11
N ARG A 121 -4.05 3.70 -5.12
CA ARG A 121 -3.20 4.78 -5.59
C ARG A 121 -1.90 4.27 -6.16
N SER A 122 -1.26 5.11 -6.97
CA SER A 122 0.16 4.91 -7.24
C SER A 122 0.97 5.04 -5.94
N HIS A 123 1.79 4.05 -5.67
CA HIS A 123 2.76 4.04 -4.58
C HIS A 123 4.14 4.48 -5.06
N TYR A 124 4.28 5.12 -6.22
CA TYR A 124 5.55 5.67 -6.69
C TYR A 124 5.60 7.19 -6.58
N PHE A 125 6.53 7.71 -5.78
CA PHE A 125 6.78 9.14 -5.59
C PHE A 125 5.50 9.99 -5.41
N ALA A 126 5.45 11.18 -6.00
CA ALA A 126 4.34 12.12 -5.94
C ALA A 126 3.22 11.81 -6.96
N GLN A 127 3.16 10.61 -7.54
CA GLN A 127 2.17 10.26 -8.57
C GLN A 127 0.72 10.36 -8.06
N ILE A 128 0.48 10.19 -6.75
CA ILE A 128 -0.83 10.49 -6.16
C ILE A 128 -1.24 11.95 -6.34
N ALA A 129 -0.30 12.90 -6.15
CA ALA A 129 -0.56 14.32 -6.35
C ALA A 129 -0.72 14.66 -7.84
N GLY A 130 -0.24 13.77 -8.71
CA GLY A 130 -0.48 13.78 -10.15
C GLY A 130 -1.86 13.26 -10.56
N GLY A 131 -2.64 12.63 -9.67
CA GLY A 131 -3.98 12.11 -9.95
C GLY A 131 -4.09 10.59 -10.08
N ALA A 132 -3.02 9.83 -9.82
CA ALA A 132 -3.04 8.38 -9.93
C ALA A 132 -3.69 7.74 -8.69
N SER A 133 -5.00 7.95 -8.53
CA SER A 133 -5.82 7.36 -7.47
C SER A 133 -7.26 7.14 -7.93
N ALA A 134 -7.93 6.17 -7.33
CA ALA A 134 -9.34 5.89 -7.58
C ALA A 134 -9.99 5.04 -6.48
N PRO A 135 -11.34 5.00 -6.43
CA PRO A 135 -12.06 4.26 -5.40
C PRO A 135 -12.03 2.74 -5.62
N ILE A 136 -12.19 2.01 -4.53
CA ILE A 136 -12.51 0.58 -4.48
C ILE A 136 -13.78 0.41 -3.66
N VAL A 137 -14.73 -0.37 -4.16
CA VAL A 137 -15.96 -0.72 -3.44
C VAL A 137 -16.05 -2.23 -3.32
N ILE A 138 -16.10 -2.73 -2.08
CA ILE A 138 -16.30 -4.15 -1.79
C ILE A 138 -17.67 -4.34 -1.16
N ASN A 139 -18.59 -4.94 -1.91
CA ASN A 139 -19.94 -5.22 -1.48
C ASN A 139 -19.96 -6.39 -0.47
N GLY A 140 -20.57 -6.17 0.69
CA GLY A 140 -20.63 -7.16 1.78
C GLY A 140 -21.87 -7.00 2.66
N PRO A 141 -21.99 -7.80 3.75
CA PRO A 141 -23.03 -7.63 4.76
C PRO A 141 -23.06 -6.20 5.31
N GLN A 142 -24.26 -5.66 5.49
CA GLN A 142 -24.46 -4.34 6.06
C GLN A 142 -24.20 -4.39 7.58
N HIS A 143 -23.16 -3.69 8.04
CA HIS A 143 -22.83 -3.60 9.46
C HIS A 143 -23.71 -2.57 10.20
N GLN A 144 -24.12 -1.49 9.51
CA GLN A 144 -25.01 -0.47 10.08
C GLN A 144 -26.06 -0.04 9.06
N ASP A 145 -27.25 0.28 9.55
CA ASP A 145 -28.31 0.89 8.75
C ASP A 145 -27.86 2.29 8.32
N PHE A 146 -27.71 2.49 7.02
CA PHE A 146 -27.46 3.81 6.42
C PHE A 146 -28.40 3.98 5.23
N ASP A 147 -28.93 5.19 5.06
CA ASP A 147 -29.87 5.50 3.97
C ASP A 147 -29.16 5.53 2.60
N TYR A 148 -27.88 5.89 2.56
CA TYR A 148 -27.06 5.98 1.35
C TYR A 148 -25.57 5.85 1.67
N ASP A 149 -24.86 4.93 1.00
CA ASP A 149 -23.39 4.92 1.01
C ASP A 149 -22.89 6.00 0.04
N ILE A 150 -22.30 7.06 0.58
CA ILE A 150 -21.78 8.20 -0.19
C ILE A 150 -20.51 7.79 -0.97
N GLY A 151 -19.98 6.58 -0.77
CA GLY A 151 -18.69 6.18 -1.27
C GLY A 151 -17.57 6.92 -0.53
N PRO A 152 -16.29 6.76 -0.91
CA PRO A 152 -15.24 7.53 -0.27
C PRO A 152 -15.30 8.93 -0.89
N PRO A 153 -15.58 10.01 -0.11
CA PRO A 153 -15.26 11.33 -0.62
C PRO A 153 -13.76 11.33 -0.85
N ILE A 154 -13.31 11.42 -2.11
CA ILE A 154 -11.90 11.68 -2.45
C ILE A 154 -11.64 13.15 -2.13
N LEU A 155 -11.80 13.51 -0.86
CA LEU A 155 -11.32 14.74 -0.27
C LEU A 155 -9.81 14.51 -0.07
N GLY A 156 -8.97 15.47 -0.46
CA GLY A 156 -7.50 15.35 -0.55
C GLY A 156 -6.71 15.07 0.74
N LEU A 157 -7.29 14.35 1.69
CA LEU A 157 -6.71 13.83 2.92
C LEU A 157 -7.22 12.39 3.11
N ALA A 158 -6.49 11.40 2.61
CA ALA A 158 -6.79 9.99 2.85
C ALA A 158 -5.54 9.21 3.29
N SER A 159 -5.72 8.55 4.42
CA SER A 159 -4.83 7.73 5.25
C SER A 159 -4.27 6.50 4.51
N GLN A 160 -3.11 6.00 4.94
CA GLN A 160 -2.35 4.97 4.21
C GLN A 160 -1.73 3.84 5.07
N GLY A 161 -1.88 2.60 4.62
CA GLY A 161 -1.19 1.40 5.11
C GLY A 161 -2.07 0.14 5.08
N ASN A 162 -1.46 -1.03 4.88
CA ASN A 162 -2.18 -2.32 4.78
C ASN A 162 -2.14 -3.16 6.06
N ILE A 163 -1.90 -2.49 7.19
CA ILE A 163 -2.14 -3.01 8.52
C ILE A 163 -3.07 -2.00 9.20
N SER A 164 -4.29 -2.42 9.48
CA SER A 164 -5.19 -1.63 10.31
C SER A 164 -4.83 -1.87 11.78
N TYR A 165 -4.25 -0.86 12.42
CA TYR A 165 -3.88 -0.92 13.83
C TYR A 165 -5.07 -0.48 14.68
N PRO A 166 -5.44 -1.24 15.72
CA PRO A 166 -6.18 -0.69 16.83
C PRO A 166 -5.44 0.50 17.45
N PHE A 167 -6.05 1.68 17.41
CA PHE A 167 -5.61 2.85 18.17
C PHE A 167 -6.09 2.67 19.60
N LEU A 168 -5.13 2.41 20.49
CA LEU A 168 -5.38 2.24 21.90
C LEU A 168 -5.44 3.58 22.62
N SER A 169 -4.68 4.58 22.18
CA SER A 169 -4.75 5.95 22.73
C SER A 169 -4.15 6.94 21.74
N ALA A 170 -4.74 8.13 21.67
CA ALA A 170 -4.18 9.28 20.98
C ALA A 170 -4.62 10.55 21.72
N GLY A 171 -3.68 11.46 22.00
CA GLY A 171 -3.99 12.70 22.71
C GLY A 171 -2.75 13.53 23.07
N PRO A 172 -2.95 14.71 23.64
CA PRO A 172 -1.86 15.62 23.99
C PRO A 172 -1.02 15.11 25.14
N GLY A 173 0.29 15.37 25.06
CA GLY A 173 1.26 15.01 26.09
C GLY A 173 1.70 13.54 26.03
N GLU A 174 2.48 13.15 27.03
CA GLU A 174 2.95 11.78 27.20
C GLU A 174 1.80 10.82 27.48
N TRP A 175 1.93 9.58 27.01
CA TRP A 175 0.94 8.56 27.28
C TRP A 175 0.92 8.20 28.78
N ASP A 176 -0.27 8.22 29.38
CA ASP A 176 -0.49 7.97 30.81
C ASP A 176 -0.76 6.48 31.14
N GLY A 177 -0.68 5.60 30.15
CA GLY A 177 -0.96 4.17 30.28
C GLY A 177 -2.42 3.78 30.05
N THR A 178 -3.32 4.73 29.79
CA THR A 178 -4.75 4.45 29.57
C THR A 178 -5.03 3.97 28.14
N ILE A 179 -6.03 3.10 28.00
CA ILE A 179 -6.55 2.64 26.71
C ILE A 179 -7.95 3.22 26.52
N VAL A 180 -8.13 3.96 25.45
CA VAL A 180 -9.41 4.50 24.98
C VAL A 180 -10.17 3.39 24.24
N ASN A 181 -11.39 3.10 24.70
CA ASN A 181 -12.30 2.12 24.11
C ASN A 181 -11.68 0.71 23.95
N PRO A 182 -11.33 0.03 25.06
CA PRO A 182 -10.65 -1.27 25.01
C PRO A 182 -11.50 -2.40 24.38
N GLU A 183 -12.82 -2.26 24.34
CA GLU A 183 -13.71 -3.27 23.75
C GLU A 183 -13.74 -3.20 22.21
N ASN A 184 -13.72 -2.00 21.63
CA ASN A 184 -13.74 -1.82 20.17
C ASN A 184 -12.85 -0.65 19.73
N PRO A 185 -11.52 -0.77 19.88
CA PRO A 185 -10.59 0.30 19.51
C PRO A 185 -10.73 0.64 18.02
N LEU A 186 -10.59 1.93 17.71
CA LEU A 186 -10.64 2.43 16.35
C LEU A 186 -9.54 1.74 15.52
N ARG A 187 -9.89 1.18 14.35
CA ARG A 187 -8.93 0.57 13.43
C ARG A 187 -8.68 1.50 12.24
N ARG A 188 -7.43 1.93 12.04
CA ARG A 188 -6.98 2.65 10.82
C ARG A 188 -5.53 2.34 10.51
N ASP A 189 -5.12 2.71 9.33
CA ASP A 189 -3.78 2.50 8.78
C ASP A 189 -2.84 3.70 8.95
N THR A 190 -3.37 4.92 8.88
CA THR A 190 -2.66 6.17 9.18
C THR A 190 -3.44 7.02 10.17
N HIS A 191 -2.72 7.71 11.05
CA HIS A 191 -3.24 8.72 11.96
C HIS A 191 -2.45 10.02 11.83
N ILE A 192 -3.14 11.15 11.92
CA ILE A 192 -2.49 12.47 11.98
C ILE A 192 -2.07 12.70 13.42
N LEU A 193 -0.77 12.71 13.68
CA LEU A 193 -0.21 13.04 14.99
C LEU A 193 0.22 14.51 15.02
N GLN A 194 -0.34 15.29 15.95
CA GLN A 194 0.05 16.70 16.10
C GLN A 194 1.32 16.85 16.95
N PRO A 195 2.03 17.99 16.85
CA PRO A 195 3.20 18.24 17.68
C PRO A 195 2.85 18.20 19.17
N GLY A 196 3.54 17.34 19.93
CA GLY A 196 3.33 17.18 21.38
C GLY A 196 2.26 16.17 21.78
N ASP A 197 1.63 15.49 20.82
CA ASP A 197 0.70 14.39 21.08
C ASP A 197 1.42 13.03 21.13
N HIS A 198 0.77 12.03 21.75
CA HIS A 198 1.17 10.63 21.72
C HIS A 198 0.25 9.79 20.83
N LEU A 199 0.77 8.66 20.37
CA LEU A 199 0.04 7.64 19.65
C LEU A 199 0.40 6.27 20.18
N VAL A 200 -0.60 5.50 20.59
CA VAL A 200 -0.43 4.10 21.02
C VAL A 200 -1.18 3.21 20.06
N THR A 201 -0.42 2.42 19.30
CA THR A 201 -0.94 1.43 18.37
C THR A 201 -0.68 0.03 18.91
N GLN A 202 -1.64 -0.86 18.66
CA GLN A 202 -1.47 -2.29 18.82
C GLN A 202 -1.50 -2.93 17.45
N PHE A 203 -0.79 -4.04 17.26
CA PHE A 203 -1.04 -4.94 16.15
C PHE A 203 -0.85 -6.37 16.61
N GLN A 204 -1.58 -7.27 15.96
CA GLN A 204 -1.33 -8.68 16.06
C GLN A 204 -0.29 -9.05 15.00
N ALA A 205 0.81 -9.65 15.44
CA ALA A 205 1.85 -10.14 14.55
C ALA A 205 1.47 -11.52 14.00
N ASP A 206 0.46 -11.57 13.11
CA ASP A 206 -0.02 -12.79 12.47
C ASP A 206 0.16 -12.87 10.94
N ASN A 207 0.69 -11.82 10.30
CA ASN A 207 0.95 -11.69 8.87
C ASN A 207 2.46 -11.69 8.52
N PRO A 208 3.06 -12.85 8.15
CA PRO A 208 4.48 -12.94 7.81
C PRO A 208 4.89 -11.99 6.69
N GLY A 209 5.84 -11.09 6.98
CA GLY A 209 6.22 -10.07 6.03
C GLY A 209 7.22 -9.05 6.57
N ILE A 210 7.61 -8.15 5.69
CA ILE A 210 8.32 -6.93 6.05
C ILE A 210 7.34 -5.78 5.80
N TRP A 211 6.94 -5.12 6.87
CA TRP A 211 5.92 -4.09 6.85
C TRP A 211 6.52 -2.74 7.24
N PRO A 212 6.51 -1.74 6.34
CA PRO A 212 7.04 -0.44 6.68
C PRO A 212 6.08 0.30 7.61
N TYR A 213 6.64 0.83 8.70
CA TYR A 213 5.99 1.78 9.58
C TYR A 213 6.69 3.13 9.41
N HIS A 214 5.99 4.09 8.82
CA HIS A 214 6.62 5.35 8.42
C HIS A 214 5.66 6.52 8.49
N CYS A 215 6.21 7.73 8.49
CA CYS A 215 5.37 8.92 8.34
C CYS A 215 4.91 9.01 6.89
N HIS A 216 3.61 9.22 6.66
CA HIS A 216 3.09 9.34 5.30
C HIS A 216 3.15 10.76 4.71
N ILE A 217 4.10 11.54 5.18
CA ILE A 217 4.49 12.81 4.59
C ILE A 217 5.81 12.56 3.84
N ALA A 218 5.78 12.69 2.51
CA ALA A 218 6.89 12.28 1.63
C ALA A 218 8.27 12.83 2.04
N TRP A 219 8.31 14.06 2.56
CA TRP A 219 9.55 14.66 3.02
C TRP A 219 9.94 14.24 4.45
N HIS A 220 8.98 13.85 5.32
CA HIS A 220 9.28 13.26 6.63
C HIS A 220 9.90 11.87 6.47
N VAL A 221 9.32 11.00 5.64
CA VAL A 221 9.87 9.65 5.39
C VAL A 221 11.27 9.73 4.79
N SER A 222 11.49 10.64 3.84
CA SER A 222 12.81 10.88 3.25
C SER A 222 13.82 11.50 4.22
N SER A 223 13.34 12.13 5.29
CA SER A 223 14.18 12.64 6.39
C SER A 223 14.51 11.57 7.43
N GLY A 224 14.00 10.34 7.28
CA GLY A 224 14.34 9.20 8.13
C GLY A 224 13.20 8.72 9.04
N PHE A 225 11.97 9.24 8.91
CA PHE A 225 10.80 8.75 9.64
C PHE A 225 10.27 7.46 9.01
N TYR A 226 11.05 6.39 9.14
CA TYR A 226 10.81 5.10 8.52
C TYR A 226 11.45 3.98 9.36
N VAL A 227 10.68 2.95 9.66
CA VAL A 227 11.17 1.68 10.23
C VAL A 227 10.51 0.52 9.51
N ASN A 228 11.21 -0.62 9.41
CA ASN A 228 10.62 -1.86 8.92
C ASN A 228 10.32 -2.76 10.11
N ILE A 229 9.08 -3.25 10.20
CA ILE A 229 8.66 -4.27 11.15
C ILE A 229 8.72 -5.60 10.41
N MET A 230 9.58 -6.50 10.88
CA MET A 230 9.66 -7.85 10.33
C MET A 230 8.83 -8.78 11.20
N GLU A 231 7.87 -9.43 10.58
CA GLU A 231 6.92 -10.30 11.25
C GLU A 231 7.11 -11.75 10.80
N ARG A 232 7.14 -12.68 11.76
CA ARG A 232 7.29 -14.13 11.54
C ARG A 232 8.39 -14.47 10.51
N PRO A 233 9.66 -14.12 10.76
CA PRO A 233 10.74 -14.27 9.79
C PRO A 233 11.01 -15.72 9.37
N ASP A 234 10.76 -16.70 10.26
CA ASP A 234 10.94 -18.11 9.94
C ASP A 234 10.01 -18.56 8.81
N ASP A 235 8.79 -18.03 8.75
CA ASP A 235 7.84 -18.34 7.68
C ASP A 235 8.25 -17.71 6.34
N LEU A 236 9.05 -16.63 6.38
CA LEU A 236 9.61 -16.01 5.18
C LEU A 236 10.74 -16.86 4.59
N LEU A 237 11.55 -17.51 5.44
CA LEU A 237 12.63 -18.40 4.99
C LEU A 237 12.09 -19.69 4.34
N HIS A 238 10.92 -20.15 4.77
CA HIS A 238 10.26 -21.36 4.26
C HIS A 238 9.17 -21.07 3.22
N ARG A 239 9.04 -19.80 2.82
CA ARG A 239 7.97 -19.35 1.94
C ARG A 239 8.08 -19.99 0.55
N PRO A 240 6.95 -20.31 -0.12
CA PRO A 240 6.97 -20.70 -1.52
C PRO A 240 7.72 -19.67 -2.39
N LYS A 241 8.27 -20.16 -3.51
CA LYS A 241 9.07 -19.38 -4.46
C LYS A 241 8.39 -18.05 -4.80
N ILE A 242 9.19 -17.00 -4.87
CA ILE A 242 8.79 -15.67 -5.34
C ILE A 242 8.00 -15.84 -6.66
N PRO A 243 6.79 -15.26 -6.78
CA PRO A 243 6.02 -15.31 -8.01
C PRO A 243 6.83 -14.76 -9.17
N GLN A 244 6.73 -15.41 -10.33
CA GLN A 244 7.49 -15.04 -11.52
C GLN A 244 7.31 -13.56 -11.90
N VAL A 245 6.09 -13.03 -11.77
CA VAL A 245 5.78 -11.62 -12.08
C VAL A 245 6.56 -10.61 -11.22
N VAL A 246 6.91 -10.98 -9.97
CA VAL A 246 7.72 -10.15 -9.07
C VAL A 246 9.20 -10.20 -9.45
N ASP A 247 9.69 -11.39 -9.80
CA ASP A 247 11.07 -11.57 -10.28
C ASP A 247 11.30 -10.82 -11.61
N GLU A 248 10.35 -10.93 -12.54
CA GLU A 248 10.37 -10.23 -13.84
C GLU A 248 10.37 -8.71 -13.65
N ALA A 249 9.47 -8.17 -12.83
CA ALA A 249 9.46 -6.73 -12.55
C ALA A 249 10.79 -6.24 -11.97
N CYS A 250 11.44 -7.03 -11.10
CA CYS A 250 12.75 -6.69 -10.58
C CYS A 250 13.86 -6.77 -11.63
N ARG A 251 13.80 -7.72 -12.56
CA ARG A 251 14.74 -7.80 -13.68
C ARG A 251 14.59 -6.57 -14.59
N ASP A 252 13.37 -6.25 -14.98
CA ASP A 252 13.06 -5.16 -15.90
C ASP A 252 13.42 -3.80 -15.27
N TRP A 253 13.12 -3.61 -13.98
CA TRP A 253 13.55 -2.44 -13.22
C TRP A 253 15.07 -2.30 -13.14
N ASN A 254 15.79 -3.40 -12.89
CA ASN A 254 17.25 -3.39 -12.84
C ASN A 254 17.87 -3.08 -14.20
N GLU A 255 17.25 -3.48 -15.31
CA GLU A 255 17.71 -3.14 -16.65
C GLU A 255 17.51 -1.65 -16.95
N TRP A 256 16.33 -1.12 -16.64
CA TRP A 256 15.99 0.28 -16.87
C TRP A 256 16.82 1.23 -16.01
N SER A 257 16.95 0.95 -14.70
CA SER A 257 17.66 1.81 -13.74
C SER A 257 19.18 1.83 -13.90
N ARG A 258 19.77 0.93 -14.69
CA ARG A 258 21.21 0.98 -15.04
C ARG A 258 21.57 2.18 -15.92
N HIS A 259 20.63 2.63 -16.75
CA HIS A 259 20.85 3.66 -17.75
C HIS A 259 20.10 4.96 -17.45
N ASN A 260 19.11 4.92 -16.55
CA ASN A 260 18.27 6.07 -16.21
C ASN A 260 18.50 6.56 -14.78
N ILE A 261 18.31 7.86 -14.56
CA ILE A 261 18.42 8.46 -13.23
C ILE A 261 17.12 8.22 -12.47
N VAL A 262 17.21 7.52 -11.33
CA VAL A 262 16.06 7.31 -10.44
C VAL A 262 15.96 8.49 -9.47
N THR A 263 15.01 9.39 -9.71
CA THR A 263 14.65 10.45 -8.75
C THR A 263 13.59 9.95 -7.77
N GLN A 264 14.01 9.36 -6.65
CA GLN A 264 13.12 9.00 -5.53
C GLN A 264 13.41 9.86 -4.29
N ILE A 265 12.54 10.82 -3.99
CA ILE A 265 12.58 11.63 -2.74
C ILE A 265 11.41 11.20 -1.81
N GLY A 266 10.99 9.93 -1.83
CA GLY A 266 9.81 9.49 -1.08
C GLY A 266 9.75 8.02 -0.66
N SER A 267 10.79 7.22 -0.92
CA SER A 267 10.80 5.78 -0.63
C SER A 267 11.59 5.40 0.63
N GLY A 268 12.07 6.38 1.41
CA GLY A 268 12.85 6.14 2.63
C GLY A 268 14.24 5.51 2.42
N VAL A 269 14.57 5.07 1.20
CA VAL A 269 15.87 4.49 0.86
C VAL A 269 16.74 5.56 0.20
N LYS A 270 17.75 6.07 0.91
CA LYS A 270 18.76 6.96 0.31
C LYS A 270 19.43 6.24 -0.86
N ALA A 271 19.46 6.87 -2.03
CA ALA A 271 20.33 6.45 -3.12
C ALA A 271 21.78 6.42 -2.60
N LYS A 272 22.34 5.22 -2.37
CA LYS A 272 23.79 5.11 -2.22
C LYS A 272 24.39 5.42 -3.59
N ALA A 273 25.00 6.60 -3.70
CA ALA A 273 25.90 6.92 -4.78
C ALA A 273 26.89 5.76 -4.96
N LYS A 274 27.07 5.35 -6.23
CA LYS A 274 27.90 4.22 -6.70
C LYS A 274 29.08 3.93 -5.78
N SER A 275 28.93 2.96 -4.88
CA SER A 275 30.05 2.25 -4.27
C SER A 275 29.73 0.76 -4.34
N ARG A 276 30.67 0.00 -4.91
CA ARG A 276 30.53 -1.42 -5.25
C ARG A 276 30.02 -2.21 -4.05
N ILE A 277 28.78 -2.68 -4.10
CA ILE A 277 28.27 -3.67 -3.14
C ILE A 277 28.76 -5.04 -3.60
N ARG A 278 29.80 -5.54 -2.94
CA ARG A 278 30.05 -6.98 -2.85
C ARG A 278 28.98 -7.55 -1.92
N MET A 279 28.23 -8.56 -2.36
CA MET A 279 27.39 -9.37 -1.46
C MET A 279 28.28 -9.86 -0.31
N MET A 280 27.98 -9.40 0.92
CA MET A 280 28.61 -9.97 2.10
C MET A 280 27.96 -11.31 2.38
N ARG A 281 28.79 -12.36 2.35
CA ARG A 281 28.45 -13.67 2.87
C ARG A 281 28.20 -13.55 4.37
N GLN A 282 27.19 -14.26 4.82
CA GLN A 282 26.76 -14.42 6.19
C GLN A 282 27.86 -15.15 6.98
N GLU A 283 28.67 -14.43 7.74
CA GLU A 283 29.46 -14.98 8.83
C GLU A 283 29.96 -13.85 9.75
N GLN A 284 29.65 -13.98 11.04
CA GLN A 284 30.21 -13.26 12.19
C GLN A 284 29.83 -11.78 12.38
N VAL A 285 28.88 -11.51 13.29
CA VAL A 285 29.11 -10.62 14.44
C VAL A 285 28.24 -11.11 15.59
N GLY A 286 28.87 -11.76 16.57
CA GLY A 286 28.35 -11.83 17.92
C GLY A 286 28.71 -10.57 18.70
N GLU A 287 28.02 -10.41 19.82
CA GLU A 287 28.33 -9.56 20.97
C GLU A 287 27.77 -8.12 21.05
N GLN A 288 26.87 -8.02 22.05
CA GLN A 288 26.82 -7.03 23.12
C GLN A 288 26.25 -5.63 22.82
N PHE A 289 25.01 -5.44 23.28
CA PHE A 289 24.56 -4.18 23.86
C PHE A 289 24.04 -4.45 25.27
N HIS A 290 24.60 -3.75 26.26
CA HIS A 290 24.00 -3.54 27.58
C HIS A 290 23.50 -2.08 27.63
N TRP A 291 22.42 -1.91 28.39
CA TRP A 291 21.53 -0.76 28.56
C TRP A 291 22.16 0.63 28.54
#